data_AF-A0A1R1YIZ0-F1
#
_entry.id   AF-A0A1R1YIZ0-F1
#
_cell.length_a   1.000
_cell.length_b   1.000
_cell.length_c   1.000
_cell.angle_alpha   90.00
_cell.angle_beta   90.00
_cell.angle_gamma   90.00
#
_symmetry.space_group_name_H-M   'P 1'
#
loop_
_entity.id
_entity.type
_entity.pdbx_description
1 polymer ?
#
loop_
_entity_poly.entity_id
_entity_poly.type
_entity_poly.pdbx_seq_one_letter_code
_entity_poly.pdbx_strand_id
1 'polypeptide(L)'
;MPIGCYSGETFDMSEARCKPIQSEIDKAIRMVANVGKSAAMERISDKLGITSVFMRTSTARERAYHKFPTSKTWIADLIKTPMKARIATWVTGSARWIKKFCTQDSNGQTIITIVDRKR
;
A
#
# COMPACT_ATOMS: atom_id res chain seq x y z
N MET A 1 18.19 -14.85 -6.70
CA MET A 1 17.13 -14.86 -5.66
C MET A 1 17.06 -13.47 -5.04
N PRO A 2 16.05 -12.63 -5.30
CA PRO A 2 15.98 -11.29 -4.71
C PRO A 2 15.29 -11.38 -3.35
N ILE A 3 16.07 -11.25 -2.28
CA ILE A 3 15.61 -11.24 -0.88
C ILE A 3 14.82 -9.95 -0.54
N GLY A 4 14.82 -8.94 -1.41
CA GLY A 4 14.26 -7.60 -1.14
C GLY A 4 12.80 -7.37 -1.52
N CYS A 5 12.10 -8.30 -2.19
CA CYS A 5 10.71 -8.05 -2.62
C CYS A 5 9.67 -8.43 -1.57
N TYR A 6 9.94 -9.38 -0.67
CA TYR A 6 8.87 -9.98 0.15
C TYR A 6 8.22 -9.03 1.15
N SER A 7 8.95 -8.03 1.66
CA SER A 7 8.45 -7.11 2.69
C SER A 7 7.34 -6.19 2.14
N GLY A 8 7.56 -5.51 1.01
CA GLY A 8 6.51 -4.71 0.37
C GLY A 8 5.28 -5.54 0.00
N GLU A 9 5.49 -6.72 -0.59
CA GLU A 9 4.39 -7.64 -0.95
C GLU A 9 3.58 -8.07 0.27
N THR A 10 4.21 -8.30 1.43
CA THR A 10 3.50 -8.77 2.62
C THR A 10 2.73 -7.66 3.32
N PHE A 11 3.25 -6.44 3.38
CA PHE A 11 2.59 -5.29 4.00
C PHE A 11 1.50 -4.71 3.10
N ASP A 12 1.73 -4.60 1.80
CA ASP A 12 0.77 -4.02 0.86
C ASP A 12 -0.49 -4.83 0.64
N MET A 13 -0.44 -6.12 0.95
CA MET A 13 -1.56 -7.03 0.77
C MET A 13 -2.59 -6.93 1.90
N SER A 14 -2.22 -6.39 3.07
CA SER A 14 -3.06 -6.45 4.25
C SER A 14 -2.81 -5.32 5.22
N GLU A 15 -3.83 -4.49 5.44
CA GLU A 15 -3.82 -3.48 6.51
C GLU A 15 -3.50 -4.11 7.87
N ALA A 16 -3.99 -5.32 8.15
CA ALA A 16 -3.72 -6.03 9.40
C ALA A 16 -2.22 -6.26 9.65
N ARG A 17 -1.42 -6.39 8.60
CA ARG A 17 0.04 -6.54 8.71
C ARG A 17 0.76 -5.21 8.89
N CYS A 18 0.16 -4.11 8.42
CA CYS A 18 0.65 -2.76 8.71
C CYS A 18 0.29 -2.27 10.12
N LYS A 19 -0.70 -2.89 10.80
CA LYS A 19 -1.18 -2.46 12.14
C LYS A 19 -0.07 -2.35 13.19
N PRO A 20 0.85 -3.33 13.37
CA PRO A 20 1.89 -3.22 14.38
C PRO A 20 2.82 -2.01 14.12
N ILE A 21 3.23 -1.81 12.87
CA ILE A 21 4.10 -0.69 12.49
C ILE A 21 3.38 0.64 12.66
N GLN A 22 2.12 0.72 12.22
CA GLN A 22 1.29 1.91 12.41
C GLN A 22 1.10 2.23 13.90
N SER A 23 0.95 1.22 14.76
CA SER A 23 0.77 1.42 16.19
C SER A 23 2.00 2.03 16.87
N GLU A 24 3.21 1.66 16.44
CA GLU A 24 4.45 2.27 16.97
C GLU A 24 4.62 3.71 16.48
N ILE A 25 4.27 3.98 15.22
CA ILE A 25 4.26 5.34 14.68
C ILE A 25 3.23 6.19 15.44
N ASP A 26 2.03 5.67 15.67
CA ASP A 26 0.99 6.38 16.40
C ASP A 26 1.43 6.69 17.84
N LYS A 27 2.13 5.77 18.52
CA LYS A 27 2.73 6.03 19.84
C LYS A 27 3.75 7.18 19.78
N ALA A 28 4.63 7.19 18.79
CA ALA A 28 5.61 8.26 18.59
C ALA A 28 4.93 9.62 18.34
N ILE A 29 3.93 9.65 17.46
CA ILE A 29 3.14 10.86 17.18
C ILE A 29 2.44 11.35 18.45
N ARG A 30 1.86 10.45 19.26
CA ARG A 30 1.22 10.83 20.54
C ARG A 30 2.20 11.48 21.50
N MET A 31 3.42 10.94 21.61
CA MET A 31 4.46 11.51 22.47
C MET A 31 4.87 12.91 22.01
N VAL A 32 5.08 13.10 20.70
CA VAL A 32 5.50 14.39 20.13
C VAL A 32 4.39 15.44 20.21
N ALA A 33 3.14 15.05 19.94
CA ALA A 33 2.00 15.96 19.97
C ALA A 33 1.42 16.20 21.39
N ASN A 34 1.97 15.53 22.42
CA ASN A 34 1.53 15.59 23.82
C ASN A 34 0.00 15.40 23.99
N VAL A 35 -0.55 14.39 23.32
CA VAL A 35 -2.00 14.13 23.28
C VAL A 35 -2.39 12.90 24.10
N GLY A 36 -3.55 12.96 24.73
CA GLY A 36 -4.11 11.84 25.50
C GLY A 36 -4.46 10.61 24.65
N LYS A 37 -4.67 9.46 25.30
CA LYS A 37 -5.04 8.19 24.65
C LYS A 37 -6.36 8.24 23.87
N SER A 38 -7.30 9.10 24.30
CA SER A 38 -8.61 9.31 23.66
C SER A 38 -8.54 10.10 22.36
N ALA A 39 -7.39 10.72 22.05
CA ALA A 39 -7.26 11.51 20.84
C ALA A 39 -7.30 10.62 19.59
N ALA A 40 -8.07 11.05 18.59
CA ALA A 40 -8.20 10.36 17.31
C ALA A 40 -6.93 10.56 16.46
N MET A 41 -6.13 9.50 16.31
CA MET A 41 -4.84 9.58 15.61
C MET A 41 -4.96 9.93 14.14
N GLU A 42 -6.03 9.49 13.47
CA GLU A 42 -6.27 9.81 12.07
C GLU A 42 -6.30 11.32 11.84
N ARG A 43 -7.07 12.06 12.64
CA ARG A 43 -7.14 13.53 12.56
C ARG A 43 -5.81 14.22 12.87
N ILE A 44 -5.04 13.67 13.81
CA ILE A 44 -3.74 14.23 14.19
C ILE A 44 -2.73 14.01 13.07
N SER A 45 -2.66 12.79 12.54
CA SER A 45 -1.81 12.43 11.41
C SER A 45 -2.16 13.24 10.17
N ASP A 46 -3.45 13.43 9.87
CA ASP A 46 -3.90 14.29 8.76
C ASP A 46 -3.45 15.74 8.95
N LYS A 47 -3.62 16.30 10.15
CA LYS A 47 -3.17 17.66 10.47
C LYS A 47 -1.65 17.81 10.37
N LEU A 48 -0.90 16.76 10.70
CA LEU A 48 0.56 16.72 10.57
C LEU A 48 1.04 16.34 9.15
N GLY A 49 0.12 16.03 8.23
CA GLY A 49 0.48 15.57 6.88
C GLY A 49 1.14 14.18 6.84
N ILE A 50 1.00 13.39 7.90
CA ILE A 50 1.57 12.05 8.00
C ILE A 50 0.58 11.04 7.40
N THR A 51 0.87 10.59 6.19
CA THR A 51 0.12 9.50 5.57
C THR A 51 0.39 8.17 6.27
N SER A 52 -0.66 7.37 6.47
CA SER A 52 -0.54 6.06 7.10
C SER A 52 0.40 5.13 6.32
N VAL A 53 1.05 4.20 7.03
CA VAL A 53 1.98 3.24 6.42
C VAL A 53 1.29 2.46 5.33
N PHE A 54 0.08 1.98 5.59
CA PHE A 54 -0.69 1.23 4.62
C PHE A 54 -0.97 2.02 3.34
N MET A 55 -1.27 3.32 3.45
CA MET A 55 -1.47 4.17 2.27
C MET A 55 -0.16 4.37 1.49
N ARG A 56 0.94 4.67 2.18
CA ARG A 56 2.25 4.87 1.54
C ARG A 56 2.69 3.64 0.76
N THR A 57 2.57 2.47 1.39
CA THR A 57 3.02 1.21 0.78
C THR A 57 2.07 0.84 -0.38
N SER A 58 0.75 1.02 -0.21
CA SER A 58 -0.26 0.81 -1.28
C SER A 58 -0.01 1.66 -2.52
N THR A 59 0.31 2.95 -2.36
CA THR A 59 0.69 3.81 -3.49
C THR A 59 1.99 3.36 -4.16
N ALA A 60 2.98 2.92 -3.37
CA ALA A 60 4.23 2.39 -3.91
C ALA A 60 3.99 1.13 -4.75
N ARG A 61 3.10 0.23 -4.29
CA ARG A 61 2.69 -0.96 -5.02
C ARG A 61 1.99 -0.66 -6.33
N GLU A 62 1.03 0.26 -6.33
CA GLU A 62 0.32 0.65 -7.54
C GLU A 62 1.31 1.19 -8.58
N ARG A 63 2.19 2.12 -8.17
CA ARG A 63 3.26 2.65 -9.03
C ARG A 63 4.18 1.55 -9.56
N ALA A 64 4.57 0.60 -8.71
CA ALA A 64 5.40 -0.54 -9.09
C ALA A 64 4.71 -1.40 -10.16
N TYR A 65 3.41 -1.69 -10.01
CA TYR A 65 2.64 -2.47 -10.97
C TYR A 65 2.57 -1.80 -12.34
N HIS A 66 2.42 -0.47 -12.40
CA HIS A 66 2.40 0.26 -13.66
C HIS A 66 3.79 0.50 -14.28
N LYS A 67 4.83 0.65 -13.46
CA LYS A 67 6.21 0.92 -13.91
C LYS A 67 6.96 -0.33 -14.35
N PHE A 68 6.81 -1.45 -13.65
CA PHE A 68 7.61 -2.64 -13.94
C PHE A 68 7.37 -3.29 -15.31
N PRO A 69 6.17 -3.25 -15.93
CA PRO A 69 5.97 -3.77 -17.29
C PRO A 69 6.84 -3.12 -18.38
N THR A 70 7.25 -1.86 -18.19
CA THR A 70 8.09 -1.10 -19.13
C THR A 70 9.58 -1.23 -18.85
N SER A 71 9.96 -1.92 -17.77
CA SER A 71 11.36 -2.11 -17.39
C SER A 71 12.00 -3.28 -18.16
N LYS A 72 13.32 -3.22 -18.41
CA LYS A 72 14.09 -4.31 -19.08
C LYS A 72 14.55 -5.41 -18.10
N THR A 73 13.77 -5.66 -17.06
CA THR A 73 14.09 -6.61 -15.99
C THR A 73 13.24 -7.86 -16.11
N TRP A 74 13.72 -9.00 -15.60
CA TRP A 74 12.95 -10.26 -15.53
C TRP A 74 11.58 -10.12 -14.84
N ILE A 75 11.39 -9.10 -13.99
CA ILE A 75 10.10 -8.76 -13.38
C ILE A 75 9.05 -8.37 -14.44
N ALA A 76 9.45 -7.70 -15.51
CA ALA A 76 8.54 -7.33 -16.61
C ALA A 76 8.01 -8.57 -17.32
N ASP A 77 8.89 -9.56 -17.55
CA ASP A 77 8.51 -10.86 -18.13
C ASP A 77 7.58 -11.63 -17.19
N LEU A 78 7.84 -11.58 -15.87
CA LEU A 78 6.96 -12.19 -14.87
C LEU A 78 5.57 -11.54 -14.83
N ILE A 79 5.46 -10.24 -15.06
CA ILE A 79 4.16 -9.54 -15.11
C ILE A 79 3.41 -9.88 -16.40
N LYS A 80 4.10 -9.90 -17.54
CA LYS A 80 3.51 -10.25 -18.85
C LYS A 80 3.12 -11.72 -18.95
N THR A 81 3.93 -12.60 -18.36
CA THR A 81 3.75 -14.05 -18.37
C THR A 81 3.74 -14.59 -16.94
N PRO A 82 2.62 -14.41 -16.21
CA PRO A 82 2.52 -14.92 -14.85
C PRO A 82 2.60 -16.44 -14.82
N MET A 83 3.26 -16.97 -13.80
CA MET A 83 3.49 -18.40 -13.63
C MET A 83 2.17 -19.17 -13.46
N LYS A 84 1.77 -19.93 -14.48
CA LYS A 84 0.47 -20.64 -14.52
C LYS A 84 0.29 -21.65 -13.38
N ALA A 85 1.38 -22.24 -12.87
CA ALA A 85 1.35 -23.20 -11.77
C ALA A 85 0.96 -22.58 -10.42
N ARG A 86 0.95 -21.24 -10.29
CA ARG A 86 0.59 -20.54 -9.05
C ARG A 86 -0.54 -19.55 -9.28
N ILE A 87 -1.70 -19.84 -8.70
CA ILE A 87 -2.91 -19.01 -8.79
C ILE A 87 -2.74 -17.68 -8.04
N ALA A 88 -2.01 -17.69 -6.92
CA ALA A 88 -1.76 -16.51 -6.09
C ALA A 88 -0.26 -16.15 -6.10
N THR A 89 0.11 -15.24 -6.99
CA THR A 89 1.42 -14.57 -7.00
C THR A 89 1.23 -13.10 -6.59
N TRP A 90 2.31 -12.40 -6.24
CA TRP A 90 2.20 -10.97 -5.97
C TRP A 90 1.64 -10.18 -7.16
N VAL A 91 1.99 -10.54 -8.39
CA VAL A 91 1.45 -9.92 -9.61
C VAL A 91 -0.07 -10.10 -9.68
N THR A 92 -0.57 -11.33 -9.55
CA THR A 92 -2.02 -11.61 -9.62
C THR A 92 -2.78 -11.07 -8.40
N GLY A 93 -2.13 -11.00 -7.24
CA GLY A 93 -2.64 -10.32 -6.05
C GLY A 93 -2.74 -8.81 -6.24
N SER A 94 -1.75 -8.19 -6.88
CA SER A 94 -1.70 -6.74 -7.20
C SER A 94 -2.72 -6.36 -8.23
N ALA A 95 -2.85 -7.12 -9.31
CA ALA A 95 -3.91 -6.90 -10.28
C ALA A 95 -5.31 -6.94 -9.63
N ARG A 96 -5.58 -7.94 -8.76
CA ARG A 96 -6.85 -8.06 -8.05
C ARG A 96 -7.09 -6.92 -7.05
N TRP A 97 -6.06 -6.55 -6.29
CA TRP A 97 -6.16 -5.46 -5.31
C TRP A 97 -6.38 -4.11 -6.00
N ILE A 98 -5.61 -3.80 -7.05
CA ILE A 98 -5.77 -2.56 -7.85
C ILE A 98 -7.18 -2.52 -8.42
N LYS A 99 -7.65 -3.60 -9.07
CA LYS A 99 -9.03 -3.66 -9.58
C LYS A 99 -10.10 -3.42 -8.51
N LYS A 100 -9.84 -3.82 -7.26
CA LYS A 100 -10.81 -3.69 -6.15
C LYS A 100 -10.78 -2.31 -5.50
N PHE A 101 -9.62 -1.66 -5.44
CA PHE A 101 -9.37 -0.52 -4.57
C PHE A 101 -8.84 0.73 -5.28
N CYS A 102 -8.42 0.62 -6.55
CA CYS A 102 -7.99 1.75 -7.34
C CYS A 102 -9.09 2.08 -8.36
N THR A 103 -9.53 3.34 -8.36
CA THR A 103 -10.43 3.90 -9.38
C THR A 103 -9.71 5.04 -10.08
N GLN A 104 -10.09 5.33 -11.32
CA GLN A 104 -9.57 6.52 -12.01
C GLN A 104 -10.52 7.70 -11.75
N ASP A 105 -9.93 8.85 -11.43
CA ASP A 105 -10.64 10.13 -11.45
C ASP A 105 -10.97 10.53 -12.88
N SER A 106 -11.90 11.47 -13.04
CA SER A 106 -12.19 12.23 -14.25
C SER A 106 -10.95 12.76 -14.99
N ASN A 107 -9.87 13.03 -14.25
CA ASN A 107 -8.57 13.48 -14.78
C ASN A 107 -7.59 12.34 -15.15
N GLY A 108 -8.04 11.08 -15.10
CA GLY A 108 -7.19 9.90 -15.37
C GLY A 108 -6.18 9.55 -14.27
N GLN A 109 -6.25 10.24 -13.12
CA GLN A 109 -5.37 9.99 -11.98
C GLN A 109 -5.95 8.88 -11.11
N THR A 110 -5.11 7.92 -10.67
CA THR A 110 -5.59 6.84 -9.81
C THR A 110 -5.86 7.34 -8.40
N ILE A 111 -7.09 7.11 -7.93
CA ILE A 111 -7.53 7.30 -6.56
C ILE A 111 -7.59 5.93 -5.89
N ILE A 112 -6.91 5.78 -4.76
CA ILE A 112 -6.98 4.58 -3.92
C ILE A 112 -8.18 4.76 -2.97
N THR A 113 -9.32 4.14 -3.29
CA THR A 113 -10.62 4.29 -2.60
C THR A 113 -10.69 3.63 -1.21
N ILE A 114 -9.56 3.10 -0.72
CA ILE A 114 -9.43 2.61 0.65
C ILE A 114 -9.70 3.72 1.66
N VAL A 115 -9.37 4.96 1.30
CA VAL A 115 -9.54 6.17 2.13
C VAL A 115 -11.02 6.41 2.44
N ASP A 116 -11.91 6.23 1.47
CA ASP A 116 -13.34 6.59 1.61
C ASP A 116 -14.17 5.58 2.41
N ARG A 117 -13.61 4.39 2.69
CA ARG A 117 -14.34 3.30 3.35
C ARG A 117 -14.35 3.37 4.88
N LYS A 118 -13.64 4.32 5.48
CA LYS A 118 -13.57 4.53 6.94
C LYS A 118 -14.48 5.65 7.46
N ARG A 119 -15.25 6.31 6.59
CA ARG A 119 -16.18 7.38 6.95
C ARG A 119 -17.56 6.85 7.33
#